data_AF-A0A2J8LN06-F1
#
_entry.id   AF-A0A2J8LN06-F1
#
_cell.length_a   1.000
_cell.length_b   1.000
_cell.length_c   1.000
_cell.angle_alpha   90.00
_cell.angle_beta   90.00
_cell.angle_gamma   90.00
#
_symmetry.space_group_name_H-M   'P 1'
#
loop_
_entity.id
_entity.type
_entity.pdbx_description
1 polymer ?
#
loop_
_entity_poly.entity_id
_entity_poly.type
_entity_poly.pdbx_seq_one_letter_code
_entity_poly.pdbx_strand_id
1 'polypeptide(L)' 'MLKEDCASELKVHLAKSLPLPSSVNRPRIDLIVFVVNLHSKYSLQNTEESLRHVDASFFLGKVCFLATGGGRL' A
#
# COMPACT_ATOMS: atom_id res chain seq x y z
N MET A 1 -31.67 12.53 -6.18
CA MET A 1 -30.36 12.04 -5.70
C MET A 1 -29.58 13.25 -5.23
N LEU A 2 -29.25 13.34 -3.95
CA LEU A 2 -28.37 14.40 -3.44
C LEU A 2 -26.97 14.12 -4.00
N LYS A 3 -26.53 14.94 -4.95
CA LYS A 3 -25.17 14.90 -5.48
C LYS A 3 -24.32 15.72 -4.52
N GLU A 4 -23.89 15.10 -3.44
CA GLU A 4 -22.90 15.73 -2.57
C GLU A 4 -21.62 15.92 -3.37
N ASP A 5 -21.15 17.17 -3.39
CA ASP A 5 -19.88 17.53 -3.99
C ASP A 5 -18.78 16.98 -3.08
N CYS A 6 -18.31 15.76 -3.35
CA CYS A 6 -17.21 15.16 -2.59
C CYS A 6 -15.91 15.89 -2.94
N ALA A 7 -15.67 17.04 -2.30
CA ALA A 7 -14.45 17.85 -2.42
C ALA A 7 -13.22 17.19 -1.76
N SER A 8 -13.16 15.86 -1.72
CA SER A 8 -12.06 15.11 -1.13
C SER A 8 -10.99 14.85 -2.18
N GLU A 9 -9.83 15.49 -2.02
CA GLU A 9 -8.66 15.28 -2.88
C GLU A 9 -8.04 13.90 -2.60
N LEU A 10 -8.02 13.02 -3.59
CA LEU A 10 -7.35 11.72 -3.51
C LEU A 10 -5.92 11.83 -4.06
N LYS A 11 -4.92 11.60 -3.21
CA LYS A 11 -3.50 11.54 -3.61
C LYS A 11 -3.01 10.11 -3.60
N VAL A 12 -2.34 9.70 -4.68
CA VAL A 12 -1.75 8.36 -4.83
C VAL A 12 -0.24 8.50 -4.86
N HIS A 13 0.44 7.77 -3.99
CA HIS A 13 1.89 7.67 -3.93
C HIS A 13 2.31 6.23 -4.19
N LEU A 14 3.36 6.04 -5.01
CA LEU A 14 3.90 4.72 -5.34
C LEU A 14 5.28 4.54 -4.73
N ALA A 15 5.55 3.34 -4.22
CA ALA A 15 6.84 2.94 -3.70
C ALA A 15 7.15 1.50 -4.12
N LYS A 16 8.43 1.20 -4.35
CA LYS A 16 8.88 -0.17 -4.67
C LYS A 16 8.98 -1.05 -3.42
N SER A 17 9.36 -0.46 -2.30
CA SER A 17 9.59 -1.14 -1.03
C SER A 17 9.53 -0.15 0.14
N LEU A 18 9.53 -0.69 1.36
CA LEU A 18 9.69 0.08 2.60
C LEU A 18 11.00 -0.33 3.32
N PRO A 19 11.61 0.56 4.12
CA PRO A 19 11.15 1.91 4.44
C PRO A 19 11.35 2.89 3.29
N LEU A 20 10.52 3.94 3.25
CA LEU A 20 10.75 5.05 2.31
C LEU A 20 12.06 5.77 2.67
N PRO A 21 12.83 6.27 1.68
CA PRO A 21 13.99 7.10 1.96
C PRO A 21 13.58 8.32 2.78
N SER A 22 14.49 8.80 3.63
CA SER A 22 14.26 9.98 4.46
C SER A 22 13.98 11.20 3.58
N SER A 23 12.74 11.70 3.61
CA SER A 23 12.35 12.93 2.94
C SER A 23 11.89 13.97 3.96
N VAL A 24 12.24 15.23 3.70
CA VAL A 24 11.90 16.37 4.58
C VAL A 24 10.39 16.67 4.55
N ASN A 25 9.71 16.31 3.44
CA ASN A 25 8.27 16.41 3.27
C ASN A 25 7.67 15.01 3.04
N ARG A 26 7.34 14.31 4.12
CA ARG A 26 6.62 13.04 4.04
C ARG A 26 5.12 13.32 4.01
N PRO A 27 4.40 12.99 2.93
CA PRO A 27 2.95 13.16 2.89
C PRO A 27 2.30 12.26 3.95
N ARG A 28 1.16 12.70 4.48
CA ARG A 28 0.31 11.86 5.32
C ARG A 28 -0.21 10.70 4.46
N ILE A 29 -0.12 9.48 4.99
CA ILE A 29 -0.61 8.27 4.34
C ILE A 29 -1.78 7.74 5.15
N ASP A 30 -2.95 7.65 4.52
CA ASP A 30 -4.17 7.17 5.17
C ASP A 30 -4.46 5.68 4.90
N LEU A 31 -3.91 5.13 3.81
CA LEU A 31 -4.04 3.73 3.42
C LEU A 31 -2.76 3.24 2.72
N ILE A 32 -2.32 2.03 3.03
CA ILE A 32 -1.24 1.33 2.33
C ILE A 32 -1.83 0.11 1.63
N VAL A 33 -1.55 -0.04 0.34
CA VAL A 33 -1.92 -1.24 -0.43
C VAL A 33 -0.64 -1.96 -0.85
N PHE A 34 -0.43 -3.17 -0.32
CA PHE A 34 0.63 -4.06 -0.78
C PHE A 34 0.13 -4.86 -1.99
N VAL A 35 0.63 -4.50 -3.17
CA VAL A 35 0.38 -5.27 -4.39
C VAL A 35 1.36 -6.44 -4.44
N VAL A 36 0.85 -7.67 -4.39
CA VAL A 36 1.66 -8.89 -4.34
C VAL A 36 1.47 -9.69 -5.62
N ASN A 37 2.51 -9.76 -6.45
CA ASN A 37 2.50 -10.62 -7.63
C ASN A 37 2.85 -12.06 -7.25
N LEU A 38 1.86 -12.95 -7.31
CA LEU A 38 2.00 -14.35 -6.92
C LEU A 38 2.90 -15.18 -7.86
N HIS A 39 3.22 -14.67 -9.05
CA HIS A 39 4.18 -15.30 -9.96
C HIS A 39 5.64 -14.89 -9.68
N SER A 40 5.88 -13.98 -8.74
CA SER A 40 7.22 -13.47 -8.42
C SER A 40 7.56 -13.70 -6.95
N LYS A 41 8.51 -14.63 -6.70
CA LYS A 41 9.07 -14.84 -5.36
C LYS A 41 9.67 -13.56 -4.77
N TYR A 42 10.32 -12.76 -5.63
CA TYR A 42 10.85 -11.46 -5.23
C TYR A 42 9.75 -10.51 -4.76
N SER A 43 8.60 -10.49 -5.44
CA SER A 43 7.46 -9.67 -5.00
C SER A 43 6.99 -10.06 -3.60
N LEU A 44 6.89 -11.36 -3.32
CA LEU A 44 6.47 -11.86 -2.01
C LEU A 44 7.50 -11.50 -0.92
N GLN A 45 8.79 -11.79 -1.16
CA GLN A 45 9.86 -11.47 -0.21
C GLN A 45 9.95 -9.96 0.06
N ASN A 46 9.80 -9.14 -0.99
CA ASN A 46 9.80 -7.69 -0.84
C ASN A 46 8.61 -7.20 0.00
N THR A 47 7.43 -7.81 -0.14
CA THR A 47 6.27 -7.54 0.72
C THR A 47 6.55 -7.93 2.17
N GLU A 48 7.10 -9.13 2.42
CA GLU A 48 7.45 -9.60 3.76
C GLU A 48 8.42 -8.67 4.48
N GLU A 49 9.49 -8.24 3.81
CA GLU A 49 10.47 -7.29 4.38
C GLU A 49 9.85 -5.90 4.58
N SER A 50 9.09 -5.41 3.60
CA SER A 50 8.46 -4.08 3.70
C SER A 50 7.47 -3.99 4.87
N LEU A 51 6.75 -5.06 5.18
CA LEU A 51 5.80 -5.11 6.30
C LEU A 51 6.46 -4.88 7.66
N ARG A 52 7.73 -5.26 7.83
CA ARG A 52 8.48 -5.07 9.08
C ARG A 52 8.72 -3.59 9.44
N HIS A 53 8.58 -2.71 8.45
CA HIS A 53 8.78 -1.26 8.62
C HIS A 53 7.46 -0.49 8.76
N VAL A 54 6.32 -1.19 8.78
CA VAL A 54 5.00 -0.59 8.96
C VAL A 54 4.65 -0.56 10.44
N ASP A 55 4.27 0.62 10.94
CA ASP A 55 3.81 0.77 12.31
C ASP A 55 2.53 -0.04 12.56
N ALA A 56 2.42 -0.66 13.74
CA ALA A 56 1.32 -1.55 14.09
C ALA A 56 -0.07 -0.90 13.93
N SER A 57 -0.19 0.42 14.15
CA SER A 57 -1.44 1.15 14.01
C SER A 57 -2.01 1.14 12.58
N PHE A 58 -1.17 0.96 11.56
CA PHE A 58 -1.63 0.84 10.18
C PHE A 58 -2.37 -0.49 9.92
N PHE A 59 -2.02 -1.56 10.62
CA PHE A 59 -2.71 -2.85 10.47
C PHE A 59 -4.14 -2.86 11.04
N LEU A 60 -4.53 -1.81 11.77
CA LEU A 60 -5.90 -1.60 12.25
C LEU A 60 -6.80 -0.99 11.16
N GLY A 61 -6.84 -1.64 9.99
CA GLY A 61 -7.72 -1.25 8.87
C GLY A 61 -7.15 -0.26 7.86
N LYS A 62 -5.88 0.14 7.96
CA LYS A 62 -5.18 1.03 7.01
C LYS A 62 -4.16 0.30 6.13
N VAL A 63 -4.15 -1.03 6.15
CA VAL A 63 -3.35 -1.88 5.27
C VAL A 63 -4.27 -2.84 4.55
N CYS A 64 -4.14 -2.90 3.22
CA CYS A 64 -4.82 -3.87 2.37
C CYS A 64 -3.79 -4.65 1.54
N PHE A 65 -4.10 -5.91 1.24
CA PHE A 65 -3.32 -6.73 0.31
C PHE A 65 -4.09 -6.89 -1.00
N LEU A 66 -3.41 -6.63 -2.11
CA LEU A 66 -3.92 -6.90 -3.45
C LEU A 66 -3.04 -7.98 -4.09
N ALA A 67 -3.46 -9.23 -3.98
CA ALA A 67 -2.78 -10.34 -4.64
C ALA A 67 -3.17 -10.38 -6.12
N THR A 68 -2.19 -10.44 -7.02
CA THR A 68 -2.37 -10.55 -8.46
C THR A 68 -1.81 -11.87 -8.98
N GLY A 69 -2.41 -12.42 -10.04
CA GLY A 69 -2.01 -13.73 -10.58
C GLY A 69 -2.63 -14.95 -9.85
N GLY A 70 -3.58 -14.74 -8.92
CA GLY A 70 -4.26 -15.83 -8.20
C GLY A 70 -5.39 -16.53 -8.98
N GLY A 71 -5.77 -16.01 -10.15
CA GLY A 71 -6.73 -16.62 -11.05
C GLY A 71 -6.04 -17.53 -12.07
N ARG A 72 -6.18 -18.85 -11.87
CA ARG A 72 -5.90 -20.00 -12.75
C ARG A 72 -5.09 -19.79 -14.05
N LEU A 73 -3.97 -20.53 -14.11
CA LEU A 73 -3.58 -21.37 -15.26
C LEU A 73 -4.69 -22.39 -15.58
#